data_AF-A0A4Q0T2I4-F1
#
_entry.id   AF-A0A4Q0T2I4-F1
#
_cell.length_a   1.000
_cell.length_b   1.000
_cell.length_c   1.000
_cell.angle_alpha   90.00
_cell.angle_beta   90.00
_cell.angle_gamma   90.00
#
_symmetry.space_group_name_H-M   'P 1'
#
loop_
_entity.id
_entity.type
_entity.pdbx_description
1 polymer ?
#
loop_
_entity_poly.entity_id
_entity_poly.type
_entity_poly.pdbx_seq_one_letter_code
_entity_poly.pdbx_strand_id
1 'polypeptide(L)' 'MRRANSVLLREADASAVPAGHALAVDRVEFSKRVATLLEDNPRITIRREEITSLDENEPDTITILASGPLTSAA' A
#
# COMPACT_ATOMS: atom_id res chain seq x y z
N MET A 1 -2.08 13.94 -5.58
CA MET A 1 -1.13 13.09 -4.82
C MET A 1 0.18 13.78 -4.47
N ARG A 2 0.96 14.35 -5.42
CA ARG A 2 2.23 15.06 -5.07
C ARG A 2 2.03 16.17 -4.03
N ARG A 3 1.02 17.02 -4.21
CA ARG A 3 0.65 18.08 -3.25
C ARG A 3 0.15 17.57 -1.89
N ALA A 4 -0.26 16.30 -1.82
CA ALA A 4 -0.72 15.66 -0.58
C ALA A 4 0.42 14.92 0.14
N ASN A 5 1.68 15.15 -0.27
CA ASN A 5 2.87 14.49 0.28
C ASN A 5 2.78 12.95 0.25
N SER A 6 2.24 12.40 -0.84
CA SER A 6 2.13 10.95 -1.02
C SER A 6 3.51 10.29 -1.07
N VAL A 7 3.79 9.46 -0.07
CA VAL A 7 4.99 8.62 -0.01
C VAL A 7 5.04 7.62 -1.18
N LEU A 8 3.88 7.08 -1.57
CA LEU A 8 3.74 6.17 -2.72
C LEU A 8 4.23 6.81 -4.03
N LEU A 9 3.86 8.07 -4.27
CA LEU A 9 4.27 8.75 -5.50
C LEU A 9 5.76 9.14 -5.49
N ARG A 10 6.32 9.38 -4.30
CA ARG A 10 7.78 9.56 -4.13
C ARG A 10 8.55 8.29 -4.48
N GLU A 11 8.11 7.13 -3.98
CA GLU A 11 8.76 5.85 -4.33
C GLU A 11 8.56 5.51 -5.82
N ALA A 12 7.42 5.88 -6.42
CA ALA A 12 7.18 5.69 -7.84
C ALA A 12 8.17 6.51 -8.69
N ASP A 13 8.36 7.79 -8.35
CA ASP A 13 9.35 8.66 -9.00
C ASP A 13 10.78 8.10 -8.84
N ALA A 14 11.11 7.48 -7.70
CA ALA A 14 12.43 6.88 -7.44
C ALA A 14 12.70 5.59 -8.24
N SER A 15 11.67 4.84 -8.59
CA SER A 15 11.74 3.60 -9.40
C SER A 15 11.37 3.82 -10.88
N ALA A 16 11.38 5.07 -11.35
CA ALA A 16 10.86 5.42 -12.67
C ALA A 16 11.68 4.81 -13.81
N VAL A 17 11.00 4.35 -14.87
CA VAL A 17 11.60 3.83 -16.10
C VAL A 17 11.09 4.60 -17.32
N PRO A 18 11.83 4.63 -18.46
CA PRO A 18 11.40 5.36 -19.66
C PRO A 18 10.03 4.89 -20.17
N ALA A 19 9.07 5.81 -20.28
CA ALA A 19 7.72 5.53 -20.78
C ALA A 19 7.05 6.73 -21.48
N GLY A 20 7.86 7.54 -22.17
CA GLY A 20 7.39 8.72 -22.88
C GLY A 20 6.78 9.76 -21.93
N HIS A 21 5.48 10.04 -22.07
CA HIS A 21 4.76 11.01 -21.24
C HIS A 21 4.15 10.41 -19.97
N ALA A 22 4.19 9.08 -19.81
CA ALA A 22 3.67 8.42 -18.62
C ALA A 22 4.76 8.23 -17.57
N LEU A 23 4.36 8.23 -16.28
CA LEU A 23 5.19 7.68 -15.22
C LEU A 23 5.00 6.16 -15.23
N ALA A 24 6.02 5.43 -15.70
CA ALA A 24 6.13 4.00 -15.50
C ALA A 24 7.22 3.71 -14.48
N VAL A 25 7.13 2.55 -13.82
CA VAL A 25 8.05 2.14 -12.78
C VAL A 25 8.60 0.75 -13.06
N ASP A 26 9.81 0.47 -12.58
CA ASP A 26 10.25 -0.89 -12.36
C ASP A 26 9.37 -1.50 -11.26
N ARG A 27 8.55 -2.49 -11.64
CA ARG A 27 7.54 -3.07 -10.75
C ARG A 27 8.16 -3.76 -9.54
N VAL A 28 9.31 -4.41 -9.72
CA VAL A 28 9.96 -5.18 -8.67
C VAL A 28 10.63 -4.23 -7.68
N GLU A 29 11.33 -3.21 -8.19
CA GLU A 29 11.96 -2.20 -7.33
C GLU A 29 10.90 -1.40 -6.58
N PHE A 30 9.86 -0.92 -7.26
CA PHE A 30 8.79 -0.13 -6.66
C PHE A 30 8.11 -0.88 -5.51
N SER A 31 7.73 -2.15 -5.75
CA SER A 31 7.09 -2.98 -4.73
C SER A 31 7.99 -3.21 -3.51
N LYS A 32 9.29 -3.49 -3.73
CA LYS A 32 10.27 -3.64 -2.65
C LYS A 32 10.41 -2.37 -1.81
N ARG A 33 10.55 -1.21 -2.46
CA ARG A 33 10.65 0.09 -1.77
C ARG A 33 9.45 0.38 -0.89
N VAL A 34 8.24 0.17 -1.42
CA VAL A 34 7.00 0.37 -0.67
C VAL A 34 6.90 -0.60 0.51
N ALA A 35 7.26 -1.88 0.32
CA ALA A 35 7.25 -2.87 1.40
C ALA A 35 8.21 -2.48 2.53
N THR A 36 9.46 -2.14 2.22
CA THR A 36 10.45 -1.69 3.22
C THR A 36 9.98 -0.44 3.97
N LEU A 37 9.40 0.55 3.26
CA LEU A 37 8.86 1.76 3.89
C LEU A 37 7.76 1.45 4.93
N LEU A 38 6.92 0.44 4.66
CA LEU A 38 5.86 0.03 5.59
C LEU A 38 6.44 -0.77 6.76
N GLU A 39 7.37 -1.69 6.50
CA GLU A 39 8.02 -2.54 7.51
C GLU A 39 8.86 -1.72 8.51
N ASP A 40 9.53 -0.66 8.04
CA ASP A 40 10.36 0.21 8.87
C ASP A 40 9.57 1.27 9.66
N ASN A 41 8.25 1.38 9.45
CA ASN A 41 7.44 2.43 10.07
C ASN A 41 6.96 2.02 11.48
N PRO A 42 7.37 2.72 12.55
CA PRO A 42 7.03 2.32 13.93
C PRO A 42 5.54 2.47 14.28
N ARG A 43 4.74 3.14 13.44
CA ARG A 43 3.28 3.29 13.62
C ARG A 43 2.48 2.29 12.79
N ILE A 44 3.13 1.39 12.07
CA ILE A 44 2.50 0.38 11.24
C ILE A 44 2.85 -0.99 11.81
N THR A 45 1.83 -1.81 12.04
CA THR A 45 2.01 -3.24 12.35
C THR A 45 1.49 -4.05 11.16
N ILE A 46 2.34 -4.89 10.60
CA ILE A 46 1.99 -5.73 9.44
C ILE A 46 1.62 -7.12 9.93
N ARG A 47 0.39 -7.55 9.65
CA ARG A 47 -0.09 -8.92 9.88
C ARG A 47 -0.27 -9.60 8.53
N ARG A 48 0.42 -10.73 8.31
CA ARG A 48 0.37 -11.51 7.06
C ARG A 48 -0.60 -12.67 7.22
N GLU A 49 -1.89 -12.37 7.22
CA GLU A 49 -2.98 -13.32 7.42
C GLU A 49 -4.19 -12.94 6.55
N GLU A 50 -5.09 -13.89 6.34
CA GLU A 50 -6.41 -13.60 5.76
C GLU A 50 -7.33 -13.00 6.83
N ILE A 51 -8.10 -11.99 6.45
CA ILE A 51 -9.13 -11.39 7.30
C ILE A 51 -10.50 -11.85 6.78
N THR A 52 -11.19 -12.69 7.55
CA THR A 52 -12.49 -13.28 7.18
C THR A 52 -13.69 -12.56 7.81
N SER A 53 -13.46 -11.75 8.84
CA SER A 53 -14.48 -10.91 9.47
C SER A 53 -13.87 -9.60 9.97
N LEU A 54 -14.71 -8.57 10.11
CA LEU A 54 -14.34 -7.33 10.79
C LEU A 54 -14.57 -7.50 12.30
N ASP A 55 -13.80 -6.80 13.12
CA ASP A 55 -13.98 -6.87 14.58
C ASP A 55 -15.19 -6.02 14.99
N GLU A 56 -16.29 -6.69 15.33
CA GLU A 56 -17.52 -6.04 15.79
C GLU A 56 -17.48 -5.68 17.28
N ASN A 57 -16.47 -6.16 18.02
CA ASN A 57 -16.35 -5.93 19.46
C ASN A 57 -15.67 -4.59 19.80
N GLU A 58 -15.06 -3.94 18.80
CA GLU A 58 -14.42 -2.62 18.92
C GLU A 58 -15.08 -1.60 17.98
N PRO A 59 -16.30 -1.12 18.30
CA PRO A 59 -17.09 -0.28 17.40
C PRO A 59 -16.45 1.09 17.09
N ASP A 60 -15.52 1.56 17.94
CA ASP A 60 -14.81 2.83 17.74
C ASP A 60 -13.57 2.67 16.83
N THR A 61 -13.19 1.44 16.46
CA THR A 61 -12.02 1.18 15.61
C THR A 61 -12.35 1.48 14.14
N ILE A 62 -11.78 2.56 13.61
CA ILE A 62 -11.94 2.95 12.21
C ILE A 62 -11.24 1.94 11.30
N THR A 63 -12.01 1.36 10.38
CA THR A 63 -11.51 0.34 9.44
C THR A 63 -11.63 0.82 7.99
N ILE A 64 -10.57 0.61 7.18
CA ILE A 64 -10.54 0.86 5.73
C ILE A 64 -10.48 -0.48 5.00
N LEU A 65 -11.48 -0.78 4.16
CA LEU A 65 -11.49 -1.99 3.33
C LEU A 65 -10.80 -1.72 1.98
N ALA A 66 -9.69 -2.40 1.72
CA ALA A 66 -8.84 -2.19 0.54
C ALA A 66 -8.23 -3.50 -0.03
N SER A 67 -8.99 -4.59 -0.05
CA SER A 67 -8.57 -5.94 -0.47
C SER A 67 -8.27 -6.10 -1.98
N GLY A 68 -8.56 -5.07 -2.79
CA GLY A 68 -8.33 -5.10 -4.24
C GLY A 68 -9.44 -5.78 -5.04
N PRO A 69 -9.27 -5.95 -6.37
CA PRO A 69 -10.32 -6.48 -7.25
C PRO A 69 -10.60 -7.98 -7.08
N LEU A 70 -9.74 -8.69 -6.35
CA LEU A 70 -9.82 -10.14 -6.11
C LEU A 70 -9.96 -10.43 -4.60
N THR A 71 -10.85 -9.70 -3.90
CA THR A 71 -11.23 -10.00 -2.51
C THR A 71 -11.59 -11.48 -2.36
N SER A 72 -11.15 -12.13 -1.28
CA SER A 72 -11.48 -13.54 -1.05
C SER A 72 -12.99 -13.74 -0.94
N ALA A 73 -13.46 -14.90 -1.38
CA ALA A 73 -14.86 -15.28 -1.22
C ALA A 73 -15.16 -15.50 0.27
N ALA A 74 -16.37 -15.13 0.67
CA ALA A 74 -16.90 -15.44 1.99
C ALA A 74 -17.28 -16.93 2.11
#